data_AF-A0AAW5EF22-F1
#
_entry.id   AF-A0AAW5EF22-F1
#
_cell.length_a   1.000
_cell.length_b   1.000
_cell.length_c   1.000
_cell.angle_alpha   90.00
_cell.angle_beta   90.00
_cell.angle_gamma   90.00
#
_symmetry.space_group_name_H-M   'P 1'
#
loop_
_entity.id
_entity.type
_entity.pdbx_description
1 polymer ?
#
loop_
_entity_poly.entity_id
_entity_poly.type
_entity_poly.pdbx_seq_one_letter_code
_entity_poly.pdbx_strand_id
1 'polypeptide(L)' 'MIELCNFKFNYGQKNILNIKHLCLDTDKISILMGSNGSGKSTLLRILKFLEGEFDNITYFGNNHLNS' A
#
# COMPACT_ATOMS: atom_id res chain seq x y z
N MET A 1 6.90 9.84 2.56
CA MET A 1 5.58 9.67 1.90
C MET A 1 5.55 8.38 1.11
N ILE A 2 4.46 7.61 1.19
CA ILE A 2 4.21 6.40 0.41
C ILE A 2 3.02 6.69 -0.51
N GLU A 3 3.12 6.36 -1.79
CA GLU A 3 2.07 6.58 -2.78
C GLU A 3 1.77 5.29 -3.56
N LEU A 4 0.49 4.97 -3.71
CA LEU A 4 0.00 3.88 -4.54
C LEU A 4 -0.92 4.47 -5.61
N CYS A 5 -0.63 4.20 -6.88
CA CYS A 5 -1.38 4.70 -8.02
C CYS A 5 -1.93 3.54 -8.85
N ASN A 6 -3.25 3.53 -9.11
CA ASN A 6 -3.92 2.48 -9.88
C ASN A 6 -3.59 1.05 -9.42
N PHE A 7 -3.40 0.87 -8.11
CA PHE A 7 -2.97 -0.38 -7.53
C PHE A 7 -4.13 -1.37 -7.41
N LYS A 8 -3.91 -2.60 -7.90
CA LYS A 8 -4.88 -3.71 -7.78
C LYS A 8 -4.19 -4.92 -7.21
N PHE A 9 -4.87 -5.61 -6.30
CA PHE A 9 -4.41 -6.88 -5.77
C PHE A 9 -5.56 -7.89 -5.78
N ASN A 10 -5.28 -9.05 -6.38
CA ASN A 10 -6.22 -10.14 -6.52
C ASN A 10 -5.68 -11.37 -5.78
N TYR A 11 -6.57 -12.11 -5.12
CA TYR A 11 -6.27 -13.43 -4.61
C TYR A 11 -7.02 -14.46 -5.47
N GLY A 12 -6.30 -15.14 -6.35
CA GLY A 12 -6.91 -15.91 -7.43
C GLY A 12 -7.77 -15.00 -8.32
N GLN A 13 -9.06 -15.34 -8.49
CA GLN A 13 -10.00 -14.54 -9.29
C GLN A 13 -10.68 -13.41 -8.49
N LYS A 14 -10.48 -13.35 -7.17
CA LYS A 14 -11.16 -12.38 -6.31
C LYS A 14 -10.33 -11.09 -6.22
N ASN A 15 -10.90 -9.96 -6.63
CA ASN A 15 -10.29 -8.66 -6.35
C ASN A 15 -10.44 -8.33 -4.86
N ILE A 16 -9.30 -8.14 -4.17
CA ILE A 16 -9.26 -7.83 -2.75
C ILE A 16 -9.04 -6.33 -2.54
N LEU A 17 -8.16 -5.74 -3.35
CA LEU A 17 -7.87 -4.31 -3.33
C LEU A 17 -7.96 -3.74 -4.75
N ASN A 18 -8.61 -2.58 -4.83
CA ASN A 18 -8.68 -1.75 -6.03
C ASN A 18 -8.54 -0.29 -5.60
N ILE A 19 -7.31 0.17 -5.52
CA ILE A 19 -6.94 1.48 -4.98
C ILE A 19 -6.57 2.37 -6.17
N LYS A 20 -7.45 3.33 -6.50
CA LYS A 20 -7.16 4.29 -7.57
C LYS A 20 -5.99 5.20 -7.20
N HIS A 21 -5.99 5.71 -5.99
CA HIS A 21 -4.94 6.56 -5.44
C HIS A 21 -4.95 6.43 -3.92
N LEU A 22 -3.78 6.26 -3.32
CA LEU A 22 -3.56 6.30 -1.88
C LEU A 22 -2.23 6.99 -1.62
N CYS A 23 -2.26 8.04 -0.81
CA CYS A 23 -1.08 8.74 -0.34
C CYS A 23 -1.03 8.69 1.19
N LEU A 24 0.08 8.19 1.72
CA LEU A 24 0.35 8.09 3.15
C LEU A 24 1.55 8.96 3.49
N ASP A 25 1.33 9.92 4.36
CA ASP A 25 2.40 10.72 4.94
C ASP A 25 3.11 9.89 6.02
N THR A 26 4.43 9.72 5.88
CA THR A 26 5.24 8.94 6.81
C THR A 26 5.48 9.67 8.14
N ASP A 27 5.24 10.97 8.18
CA ASP A 27 5.42 11.81 9.37
C ASP A 27 4.13 11.96 10.18
N LYS A 28 3.06 11.26 9.79
CA LYS A 28 1.74 11.32 10.43
C LYS A 28 1.23 9.94 10.83
N ILE A 29 0.43 9.91 11.90
CA ILE A 29 -0.36 8.73 12.25
C ILE A 29 -1.58 8.67 11.33
N SER A 30 -1.66 7.60 10.54
CA SER A 30 -2.80 7.32 9.66
C SER A 30 -3.61 6.14 10.20
N ILE A 31 -4.94 6.24 10.16
CA ILE A 31 -5.85 5.18 10.61
C ILE A 31 -6.48 4.50 9.40
N LEU A 32 -6.37 3.18 9.32
CA LEU A 32 -6.99 2.36 8.28
C LEU A 32 -8.30 1.75 8.80
N MET A 33 -9.44 2.21 8.27
CA MET A 33 -10.78 1.75 8.67
C MET A 33 -11.53 1.05 7.53
N GLY A 34 -12.48 0.18 7.89
CA GLY A 34 -13.30 -0.56 6.93
C GLY A 34 -13.92 -1.81 7.55
N SER A 35 -14.92 -2.39 6.89
CA SER A 35 -15.61 -3.60 7.34
C SER A 35 -14.70 -4.83 7.44
N ASN A 36 -15.13 -5.86 8.17
CA ASN A 36 -14.40 -7.12 8.19
C ASN A 36 -14.34 -7.73 6.78
N GLY A 37 -13.16 -8.19 6.38
CA GLY A 37 -12.91 -8.70 5.02
C GLY A 37 -12.65 -7.63 3.96
N SER A 38 -12.60 -6.33 4.29
CA SER A 38 -12.35 -5.24 3.33
C SER A 38 -10.90 -5.14 2.82
N GLY A 39 -10.01 -6.08 3.20
CA GLY A 39 -8.62 -6.10 2.73
C GLY A 39 -7.63 -5.28 3.56
N LYS A 40 -7.99 -4.79 4.76
CA LYS A 40 -7.09 -3.97 5.61
C LYS A 40 -5.74 -4.65 5.90
N SER A 41 -5.77 -5.89 6.40
CA SER A 41 -4.55 -6.64 6.67
C SER A 41 -3.78 -6.96 5.39
N THR A 42 -4.46 -7.08 4.25
CA THR A 42 -3.83 -7.26 2.93
C THR A 42 -3.09 -6.02 2.49
N LEU A 43 -3.68 -4.84 2.63
CA LEU A 43 -3.02 -3.57 2.36
C LEU A 43 -1.76 -3.40 3.23
N LEU A 44 -1.83 -3.73 4.53
CA LEU A 44 -0.67 -3.67 5.41
C LEU A 44 0.45 -4.64 5.04
N ARG A 45 0.14 -5.84 4.53
CA ARG A 45 1.17 -6.78 4.05
C ARG A 45 1.85 -6.28 2.79
N ILE A 46 1.09 -5.70 1.86
CA ILE A 46 1.62 -5.09 0.63
C ILE A 46 2.53 -3.91 0.97
N LEU A 47 2.10 -3.01 1.85
CA LEU A 47 2.93 -1.87 2.30
C LEU A 47 4.23 -2.31 3.00
N LYS A 48 4.23 -3.50 3.62
CA LYS A 48 5.41 -4.15 4.21
C LYS A 48 6.24 -4.95 3.20
N PHE A 49 5.91 -4.91 1.91
CA PHE A 49 6.56 -5.69 0.85
C PHE A 49 6.50 -7.21 1.04
N LEU A 50 5.49 -7.71 1.75
CA LEU A 50 5.35 -9.14 2.02
C LEU A 50 4.52 -9.86 0.96
N GLU A 51 3.72 -9.14 0.18
CA GLU A 51 2.87 -9.70 -0.87
C GLU A 51 2.61 -8.69 -2.00
N GLY A 52 2.37 -9.19 -3.21
CA GLY A 52 1.97 -8.40 -4.38
C GLY A 52 3.12 -8.01 -5.31
N GLU A 53 2.76 -7.35 -6.40
CA GLU A 53 3.69 -6.71 -7.34
C GLU A 53 3.86 -5.24 -6.95
N PHE A 54 5.10 -4.74 -6.97
CA PHE A 54 5.45 -3.45 -6.38
C PHE A 54 5.63 -2.32 -7.41
N ASP A 55 5.36 -2.60 -8.69
CA ASP A 55 5.60 -1.66 -9.80
C ASP A 55 4.77 -0.37 -9.71
N ASN A 56 3.65 -0.40 -8.96
CA ASN A 56 2.72 0.71 -8.79
C ASN A 56 2.79 1.36 -7.40
N ILE A 57 3.86 1.11 -6.65
CA ILE A 57 4.07 1.66 -5.32
C ILE A 57 5.34 2.52 -5.31
N THR A 58 5.18 3.81 -5.03
CA THR A 58 6.29 4.74 -4.92
C THR A 58 6.55 5.08 -3.45
N TYR A 59 7.80 4.95 -3.04
CA TYR A 59 8.26 5.34 -1.71
C TYR A 59 9.12 6.59 -1.85
N PHE A 60 8.58 7.74 -1.43
CA PHE A 60 9.33 8.98 -1.33
C PHE A 60 9.88 9.11 0.09
N GLY A 61 11.12 8.66 0.27
CA GLY A 61 11.89 8.84 1.50
C GLY A 61 13.12 9.71 1.24
N ASN A 62 13.45 10.58 2.20
CA ASN A 62 14.76 11.22 2.26
C ASN A 62 15.80 10.18 2.67
N ASN A 63 16.29 9.43 1.69
CA ASN A 63 17.48 8.61 1.84
C ASN A 63 18.57 9.21 0.93
N HIS A 64 19.23 10.26 1.43
CA HIS A 64 20.68 10.32 1.29
C HIS A 64 21.20 9.04 1.99
N LEU A 65 21.28 7.94 1.24
CA LEU A 65 22.18 6.84 1.57
C LEU A 65 23.58 7.39 1.32
N ASN A 66 24.07 8.20 2.26
CA ASN A 66 25.48 8.48 2.34
C ASN A 66 26.17 7.18 2.79
N SER A 67 27.04 6.72 1.90
CA SER A 67 28.27 5.93 2.09
C SER A 67 28.63 5.52 3.51
#